data_AF-A0A0P9QV37-F1
#
_entry.id   AF-A0A0P9QV37-F1
#
_cell.length_a   1.000
_cell.length_b   1.000
_cell.length_c   1.000
_cell.angle_alpha   90.00
_cell.angle_beta   90.00
_cell.angle_gamma   90.00
#
_symmetry.space_group_name_H-M   'P 1'
#
loop_
_entity.id
_entity.type
_entity.pdbx_description
1 polymer ?
#
loop_
_entity_poly.entity_id
_entity_poly.type
_entity_poly.pdbx_seq_one_letter_code
_entity_poly.pdbx_strand_id
1 'polypeptide(L)'
;MPVRRPADLLQPTNRRGVREGHPHAAAFPVVPGHLPGMCFLVCIAPWHLLQRRPHFMSLPRLAVLAASLTLSTLTLAAPTQYPLTLENCGSTLTFAHAPTKAVTIGQAGTEMLYELGLGDRLVGTSLWFNNVLPRFKAQNDKVERLADNDPSFEAVIGKRPELVAVQLE
;
A
#
# COMPACT_ATOMS: atom_id res chain seq x y z
N MET A 1 7.98 -53.75 16.66
CA MET A 1 9.36 -53.21 16.81
C MET A 1 9.33 -51.74 16.35
N PRO A 2 10.03 -50.83 17.04
CA PRO A 2 9.43 -49.60 17.57
C PRO A 2 9.52 -48.36 16.66
N VAL A 3 8.64 -47.40 16.96
CA VAL A 3 8.62 -46.00 16.54
C VAL A 3 9.88 -45.26 17.07
N ARG A 4 10.56 -44.48 16.21
CA ARG A 4 11.43 -43.36 16.62
C ARG A 4 11.19 -42.13 15.73
N ARG A 5 11.16 -40.97 16.41
CA ARG A 5 10.83 -39.62 15.96
C ARG A 5 11.98 -38.95 15.18
N PRO A 6 11.70 -37.86 14.44
CA PRO A 6 12.70 -37.11 13.68
C PRO A 6 13.41 -36.09 14.59
N ALA A 7 14.70 -36.29 14.81
CA ALA A 7 15.59 -35.30 15.41
C ALA A 7 17.02 -35.61 14.96
N ASP A 8 17.36 -35.31 13.71
CA ASP A 8 18.74 -35.33 13.21
C ASP A 8 18.86 -34.55 11.88
N LEU A 9 18.50 -33.26 11.91
CA LEU A 9 18.80 -32.38 10.78
C LEU A 9 19.00 -30.93 11.21
N LEU A 10 20.05 -30.70 12.00
CA LEU A 10 20.56 -29.35 12.28
C LEU A 10 22.08 -29.38 12.42
N GLN A 11 22.79 -29.12 11.32
CA GLN A 11 24.07 -28.41 11.35
C GLN A 11 24.12 -27.40 10.20
N PRO A 12 24.13 -26.09 10.48
CA PRO A 12 24.42 -25.07 9.49
C PRO A 12 25.94 -24.91 9.34
N THR A 13 26.47 -25.21 8.16
CA THR A 13 27.81 -24.80 7.78
C THR A 13 27.75 -23.47 7.04
N ASN A 14 28.78 -22.67 7.30
CA ASN A 14 29.26 -21.52 6.54
C ASN A 14 28.80 -20.11 6.97
N ARG A 15 29.44 -19.62 8.06
CA ARG A 15 29.85 -18.22 8.16
C ARG A 15 31.18 -18.04 7.41
N ARG A 16 31.21 -17.17 6.39
CA ARG A 16 32.20 -16.07 6.22
C ARG A 16 32.06 -15.41 4.85
N GLY A 17 31.91 -14.07 4.84
CA GLY A 17 32.33 -13.25 3.70
C GLY A 17 31.35 -12.18 3.19
N VAL A 18 30.75 -11.36 4.06
CA VAL A 18 30.19 -10.07 3.59
C VAL A 18 31.31 -9.03 3.65
N ARG A 19 31.79 -8.61 2.48
CA ARG A 19 32.67 -7.44 2.35
C ARG A 19 31.79 -6.19 2.34
N GLU A 20 32.06 -5.29 3.28
CA GLU A 20 31.58 -3.92 3.30
C GLU A 20 32.09 -3.15 2.08
N GLY A 21 31.22 -2.34 1.48
CA GLY A 21 31.52 -1.49 0.33
C GLY A 21 30.40 -0.51 0.02
N HIS A 22 30.22 0.49 0.89
CA HIS A 22 29.77 1.84 0.47
C HIS A 22 31.03 2.64 0.11
N PRO A 23 30.98 3.71 -0.73
CA PRO A 23 29.88 4.66 -0.87
C PRO A 23 29.58 5.04 -2.32
N HIS A 24 28.56 5.89 -2.55
CA HIS A 24 28.63 7.11 -3.37
C HIS A 24 27.22 7.72 -3.43
N ALA A 25 26.90 8.52 -2.42
CA ALA A 25 25.81 9.48 -2.47
C ALA A 25 26.26 10.64 -3.39
N ALA A 26 25.67 10.73 -4.58
CA ALA A 26 25.83 11.89 -5.45
C ALA A 26 24.89 13.01 -4.97
N ALA A 27 25.49 14.04 -4.39
CA ALA A 27 24.84 15.30 -4.05
C ALA A 27 24.50 16.07 -5.34
N PHE A 28 23.24 16.47 -5.49
CA PHE A 28 22.83 17.45 -6.49
C PHE A 28 23.21 18.85 -6.00
N PRO A 29 23.92 19.67 -6.80
CA PRO A 29 24.18 21.06 -6.43
C PRO A 29 22.93 21.91 -6.67
N VAL A 30 22.41 22.47 -5.59
CA VAL A 30 21.47 23.60 -5.61
C VAL A 30 22.25 24.86 -5.98
N VAL A 31 21.87 25.50 -7.09
CA VAL A 31 22.40 26.79 -7.53
C VAL A 31 21.69 27.91 -6.76
N PRO A 32 22.40 28.79 -6.02
CA PRO A 32 21.79 29.95 -5.39
C PRO A 32 21.84 31.16 -6.33
N GLY A 33 20.69 31.53 -6.89
CA GLY A 33 20.51 32.76 -7.66
C GLY A 33 20.27 33.96 -6.73
N HIS A 34 21.27 34.83 -6.65
CA HIS A 34 21.23 36.18 -6.09
C HIS A 34 20.15 37.05 -6.76
N LEU A 35 19.40 37.81 -5.96
CA LEU A 35 18.78 39.07 -6.39
C LEU A 35 19.22 40.18 -5.41
N PRO A 36 19.78 41.30 -5.91
CA PRO A 36 20.27 42.38 -5.06
C PRO A 36 19.14 43.30 -4.62
N GLY A 37 19.32 43.90 -3.44
CA GLY A 37 18.40 44.89 -2.91
C GLY A 37 18.36 46.17 -3.71
N MET A 38 17.21 46.86 -3.63
CA MET A 38 17.18 48.31 -3.68
C MET A 38 16.23 48.83 -2.61
N CYS A 39 16.85 49.48 -1.61
CA CYS A 39 16.25 50.57 -0.86
C CYS A 39 15.64 51.59 -1.82
N PHE A 40 14.39 51.99 -1.60
CA PHE A 40 13.97 53.37 -1.82
C PHE A 40 13.02 53.79 -0.70
N LEU A 41 13.63 54.50 0.24
CA LEU A 41 13.20 55.81 0.71
C LEU A 41 11.71 55.96 1.05
N VAL A 42 11.48 55.86 2.35
CA VAL A 42 10.39 56.46 3.11
C VAL A 42 10.12 57.89 2.63
N CYS A 43 8.99 58.10 1.97
CA CYS A 43 8.34 59.41 1.89
C CYS A 43 7.35 59.53 3.04
N ILE A 44 7.74 60.26 4.08
CA ILE A 44 6.85 60.73 5.15
C ILE A 44 6.00 61.86 4.55
N ALA A 45 4.75 61.55 4.19
CA ALA A 45 3.73 62.54 3.85
C ALA A 45 2.68 62.61 4.98
N PRO A 46 2.13 63.80 5.28
CA PRO A 46 1.56 64.13 6.58
C PRO A 46 0.27 63.39 6.91
N TRP A 47 0.25 62.87 8.13
CA TRP A 47 -0.68 61.93 8.76
C TRP A 47 -2.07 62.50 9.12
N HIS A 48 -2.44 63.70 8.69
CA HIS A 48 -3.70 64.32 9.13
C HIS A 48 -4.47 64.89 7.94
N LEU A 49 -5.69 64.37 7.74
CA LEU A 49 -6.71 64.68 6.72
C LEU A 49 -6.84 63.68 5.54
N LEU A 50 -7.12 62.39 5.83
CA LEU A 50 -8.11 61.62 5.05
C LEU A 50 -8.60 60.37 5.82
N GLN A 51 -9.15 60.58 7.01
CA GLN A 51 -9.90 59.54 7.72
C GLN A 51 -11.32 59.46 7.13
N ARG A 52 -11.51 58.64 6.09
CA ARG A 52 -12.70 57.81 5.81
C ARG A 52 -12.39 56.92 4.60
N ARG A 53 -11.60 55.87 4.80
CA ARG A 53 -11.58 54.74 3.86
C ARG A 53 -12.41 53.62 4.47
N PRO A 54 -13.48 53.15 3.81
CA PRO A 54 -14.19 51.97 4.27
C PRO A 54 -13.18 50.82 4.28
N HIS A 55 -13.30 49.95 5.28
CA HIS A 55 -12.53 48.71 5.38
C HIS A 55 -12.84 47.83 4.16
N PHE A 56 -12.20 48.10 3.03
CA PHE A 56 -12.18 47.21 1.88
C PHE A 56 -11.26 46.06 2.29
N MET A 57 -11.90 45.07 2.91
CA MET A 57 -11.34 43.78 3.27
C MET A 57 -10.44 43.29 2.14
N SER A 58 -9.21 42.94 2.49
CA SER A 58 -8.08 42.71 1.59
C SER A 58 -8.38 41.57 0.59
N LEU A 59 -8.92 41.93 -0.58
CA LEU A 59 -9.15 41.03 -1.72
C LEU A 59 -7.96 40.11 -2.08
N PRO A 60 -6.67 40.50 -1.96
CA PRO A 60 -5.59 39.59 -2.38
C PRO A 60 -5.43 38.37 -1.46
N ARG A 61 -5.86 38.43 -0.18
CA ARG A 61 -5.77 37.28 0.73
C ARG A 61 -6.85 36.22 0.45
N LEU A 62 -8.04 36.66 0.05
CA LEU A 62 -9.11 35.77 -0.42
C LEU A 62 -8.77 35.11 -1.76
N ALA A 63 -8.10 35.83 -2.67
CA ALA A 63 -7.67 35.27 -3.95
C ALA A 63 -6.61 34.16 -3.80
N VAL A 64 -5.66 34.32 -2.87
CA VAL A 64 -4.63 33.30 -2.59
C VAL A 64 -5.24 32.04 -1.93
N LEU A 65 -6.21 32.19 -1.03
CA LEU A 65 -6.95 31.07 -0.43
C LEU A 65 -7.86 30.33 -1.44
N ALA A 66 -8.44 31.05 -2.40
CA ALA A 66 -9.21 30.42 -3.48
C ALA A 66 -8.31 29.66 -4.46
N ALA A 67 -7.11 30.16 -4.74
CA ALA A 67 -6.14 29.50 -5.62
C ALA A 67 -5.61 28.18 -5.01
N SER A 68 -5.40 28.10 -3.68
CA SER A 68 -4.94 26.87 -3.03
C SER A 68 -6.02 25.79 -2.93
N LEU A 69 -7.30 26.14 -2.89
CA LEU A 69 -8.41 25.16 -2.86
C LEU A 69 -8.64 24.45 -4.20
N THR A 70 -8.22 25.04 -5.33
CA THR A 70 -8.46 24.46 -6.67
C THR A 70 -7.39 23.46 -7.12
N LEU A 71 -6.26 23.36 -6.40
CA LEU A 71 -5.14 22.46 -6.73
C LEU A 71 -5.22 21.08 -6.06
N SER A 72 -6.28 20.80 -5.29
CA SER A 72 -6.53 19.44 -4.78
C SER A 72 -7.23 18.60 -5.85
N THR A 73 -6.50 18.28 -6.92
CA THR A 73 -6.95 17.23 -7.85
C THR A 73 -7.03 15.92 -7.08
N LEU A 74 -8.22 15.32 -7.02
CA LEU A 74 -8.39 13.96 -6.52
C LEU A 74 -7.61 13.03 -7.46
N THR A 75 -6.44 12.58 -7.02
CA THR A 75 -5.73 11.48 -7.68
C THR A 75 -6.52 10.21 -7.45
N LEU A 76 -7.42 9.88 -8.39
CA LEU A 76 -8.03 8.56 -8.45
C LEU A 76 -7.00 7.57 -8.98
N ALA A 77 -6.90 6.41 -8.35
CA ALA A 77 -6.15 5.29 -8.91
C ALA A 77 -6.76 4.90 -10.27
N ALA A 78 -5.90 4.77 -11.28
CA ALA A 78 -6.35 4.28 -12.59
C ALA A 78 -6.84 2.83 -12.46
N PRO A 79 -7.91 2.45 -13.19
CA PRO A 79 -8.39 1.07 -13.17
C PRO A 79 -7.31 0.14 -13.76
N THR A 80 -7.21 -1.07 -13.20
CA THR A 80 -6.34 -2.12 -13.76
C THR A 80 -6.79 -2.45 -15.19
N GLN A 81 -5.84 -2.43 -16.13
CA GLN A 81 -6.08 -2.83 -17.51
C GLN A 81 -5.80 -4.32 -17.68
N TYR A 82 -6.65 -4.99 -18.46
CA TYR A 82 -6.54 -6.41 -18.76
C TYR A 82 -6.37 -6.64 -20.27
N PRO A 83 -5.69 -7.72 -20.71
CA PRO A 83 -5.07 -8.76 -19.88
C PRO A 83 -3.88 -8.22 -19.08
N LEU A 84 -3.80 -8.59 -17.79
CA LEU A 84 -2.72 -8.20 -16.89
C LEU A 84 -1.74 -9.36 -16.78
N THR A 85 -0.51 -9.14 -17.24
CA THR A 85 0.59 -10.10 -17.08
C THR A 85 1.55 -9.62 -16.01
N LEU A 86 1.88 -10.50 -15.06
CA LEU A 86 2.80 -10.22 -13.97
C LEU A 86 3.67 -11.43 -13.65
N GLU A 87 4.86 -11.15 -13.14
CA GLU A 87 5.77 -12.18 -12.62
C GLU A 87 5.49 -12.40 -11.13
N ASN A 88 5.26 -13.65 -10.73
CA ASN A 88 5.10 -14.04 -9.34
C ASN A 88 5.94 -15.29 -9.07
N CYS A 89 6.92 -15.16 -8.18
CA CYS A 89 7.82 -16.26 -7.79
C CYS A 89 8.47 -16.99 -8.98
N GLY A 90 8.83 -16.26 -10.04
CA GLY A 90 9.43 -16.81 -11.27
C GLY A 90 8.45 -17.49 -12.22
N SER A 91 7.15 -17.36 -11.98
CA SER A 91 6.09 -17.77 -12.91
C SER A 91 5.42 -16.53 -13.52
N THR A 92 5.29 -16.53 -14.85
CA THR A 92 4.47 -15.55 -15.57
C THR A 92 2.99 -15.91 -15.42
N LEU A 93 2.21 -15.03 -14.81
CA LEU A 93 0.76 -15.17 -14.65
C LEU A 93 0.05 -14.14 -15.51
N THR A 94 -0.94 -14.57 -16.29
CA THR A 94 -1.80 -13.68 -17.08
C THR A 94 -3.24 -13.78 -16.61
N PHE A 95 -3.80 -12.65 -16.19
CA PHE A 95 -5.20 -12.52 -15.81
C PHE A 95 -5.97 -11.88 -16.96
N ALA A 96 -7.01 -12.55 -17.47
CA ALA A 96 -7.87 -12.00 -18.52
C ALA A 96 -8.86 -10.94 -18.00
N HIS A 97 -9.19 -11.02 -16.71
CA HIS A 97 -10.03 -10.08 -15.98
C HIS A 97 -9.69 -10.13 -14.48
N ALA A 98 -10.30 -9.24 -13.69
CA ALA A 98 -10.21 -9.31 -12.24
C ALA A 98 -10.79 -10.63 -11.72
N PRO A 99 -10.08 -11.39 -10.86
CA PRO A 99 -10.58 -12.65 -10.31
C PRO A 99 -11.89 -12.44 -9.54
N THR A 100 -12.90 -13.21 -9.90
CA THR A 100 -14.22 -13.15 -9.27
C THR A 100 -14.36 -14.12 -8.10
N LYS A 101 -13.50 -15.16 -8.06
CA LYS A 101 -13.42 -16.17 -7.01
C LYS A 101 -11.98 -16.41 -6.60
N ALA A 102 -11.70 -16.28 -5.31
CA ALA A 102 -10.38 -16.50 -4.74
C ALA A 102 -10.43 -17.53 -3.61
N VAL A 103 -9.37 -18.33 -3.50
CA VAL A 103 -9.05 -19.11 -2.30
C VAL A 103 -7.77 -18.55 -1.70
N THR A 104 -7.73 -18.45 -0.38
CA THR A 104 -6.52 -18.08 0.36
C THR A 104 -6.00 -19.25 1.17
N ILE A 105 -4.71 -19.50 1.08
CA ILE A 105 -3.98 -20.45 1.91
C ILE A 105 -3.00 -19.62 2.74
N GLY A 106 -3.40 -19.30 3.97
CA GLY A 106 -2.64 -18.43 4.87
C GLY A 106 -3.48 -17.28 5.43
N GLN A 107 -3.37 -17.06 6.73
CA GLN A 107 -4.07 -15.99 7.43
C GLN A 107 -3.74 -14.60 6.89
N ALA A 108 -2.47 -14.30 6.58
CA ALA A 108 -2.08 -12.96 6.14
C ALA A 108 -2.71 -12.61 4.78
N GLY A 109 -2.74 -13.55 3.84
CA GLY A 109 -3.40 -13.36 2.55
C GLY A 109 -4.91 -13.14 2.70
N THR A 110 -5.54 -13.89 3.61
CA THR A 110 -6.97 -13.76 3.91
C THR A 110 -7.32 -12.39 4.47
N GLU A 111 -6.58 -11.93 5.48
CA GLU A 111 -6.81 -10.62 6.10
C GLU A 111 -6.46 -9.45 5.16
N MET A 112 -5.48 -9.62 4.28
CA MET A 112 -5.18 -8.62 3.25
C MET A 112 -6.35 -8.40 2.29
N LEU A 113 -7.02 -9.47 1.84
CA LEU A 113 -8.20 -9.33 1.00
C LEU A 113 -9.39 -8.69 1.74
N TYR A 114 -9.53 -8.95 3.04
CA TYR A 114 -10.53 -8.27 3.87
C TYR A 114 -10.29 -6.76 3.98
N GLU A 115 -9.06 -6.33 4.23
CA GLU A 115 -8.70 -4.89 4.26
C GLU A 115 -8.92 -4.20 2.91
N LEU A 116 -8.72 -4.92 1.80
CA LEU A 116 -8.99 -4.40 0.46
C LEU A 116 -10.49 -4.36 0.11
N GLY A 117 -11.38 -4.80 1.01
CA GLY A 117 -12.81 -4.87 0.76
C GLY A 117 -13.20 -5.99 -0.22
N LEU A 118 -12.33 -6.98 -0.43
CA LEU A 118 -12.50 -8.07 -1.39
C LEU A 118 -13.05 -9.36 -0.74
N GLY A 119 -13.56 -9.28 0.50
CA GLY A 119 -14.12 -10.42 1.23
C GLY A 119 -15.17 -11.21 0.43
N ASP A 120 -16.00 -10.54 -0.36
CA ASP A 120 -17.05 -11.17 -1.17
C ASP A 120 -16.50 -12.01 -2.35
N ARG A 121 -15.20 -11.90 -2.65
CA ARG A 121 -14.51 -12.72 -3.66
C ARG A 121 -13.97 -14.02 -3.07
N LEU A 122 -13.85 -14.14 -1.74
CA LEU A 122 -13.30 -15.34 -1.12
C LEU A 122 -14.35 -16.44 -1.10
N VAL A 123 -14.01 -17.57 -1.73
CA VAL A 123 -14.84 -18.79 -1.75
C VAL A 123 -14.25 -19.91 -0.88
N GLY A 124 -13.11 -19.66 -0.24
CA GLY A 124 -12.50 -20.56 0.72
C GLY A 124 -11.26 -19.96 1.37
N THR A 125 -11.01 -20.33 2.63
CA THR A 125 -9.79 -19.98 3.38
C THR A 125 -9.19 -21.23 4.03
N SER A 126 -7.90 -21.21 4.33
CA SER A 126 -7.23 -22.22 5.14
C SER A 126 -5.96 -21.65 5.80
N LEU A 127 -5.28 -22.47 6.61
CA LEU A 127 -4.01 -22.15 7.27
C LEU A 127 -4.10 -20.89 8.18
N TRP A 128 -4.75 -21.06 9.34
CA TRP A 128 -4.92 -20.00 10.35
C TRP A 128 -4.01 -20.23 11.56
N PHE A 129 -3.20 -19.21 11.89
CA PHE A 129 -2.27 -19.28 13.02
C PHE A 129 -2.87 -18.76 14.32
N ASN A 130 -3.75 -17.76 14.23
CA ASN A 130 -4.37 -17.08 15.34
C ASN A 130 -5.89 -16.99 15.15
N ASN A 131 -6.59 -16.54 16.19
CA ASN A 131 -7.99 -16.17 16.07
C ASN A 131 -8.16 -15.04 15.04
N VAL A 132 -9.26 -15.11 14.28
CA VAL A 132 -9.69 -14.04 13.37
C VAL A 132 -9.84 -12.74 14.16
N LEU A 133 -9.28 -11.65 13.65
CA LEU A 133 -9.45 -10.35 14.29
C LEU A 133 -10.93 -9.95 14.36
N PRO A 134 -11.40 -9.33 15.46
CA PRO A 134 -12.82 -8.99 15.63
C PRO A 134 -13.43 -8.21 14.46
N ARG A 135 -12.65 -7.31 13.84
CA ARG A 135 -13.08 -6.51 12.69
C ARG A 135 -13.37 -7.32 11.43
N PHE A 136 -12.74 -8.48 11.26
CA PHE A 136 -12.95 -9.35 10.11
C PHE A 136 -13.94 -10.48 10.35
N LYS A 137 -14.38 -10.70 11.59
CA LYS A 137 -15.24 -11.82 11.96
C LYS A 137 -16.48 -11.91 11.06
N ALA A 138 -17.17 -10.79 10.84
CA ALA A 138 -18.38 -10.76 10.01
C ALA A 138 -18.16 -11.12 8.53
N GLN A 139 -16.97 -10.81 7.98
CA GLN A 139 -16.61 -11.23 6.62
C GLN A 139 -16.21 -12.71 6.64
N ASN A 140 -15.35 -13.11 7.58
CA ASN A 140 -14.83 -14.48 7.67
C ASN A 140 -15.91 -15.52 7.95
N ASP A 141 -16.92 -15.20 8.76
CA ASP A 141 -18.04 -16.11 9.06
C ASP A 141 -18.83 -16.51 7.79
N LYS A 142 -18.70 -15.77 6.68
CA LYS A 142 -19.33 -16.06 5.39
C LYS A 142 -18.49 -16.94 4.48
N VAL A 143 -17.19 -17.10 4.79
CA VAL A 143 -16.24 -17.82 3.94
C VAL A 143 -15.96 -19.18 4.55
N GLU A 144 -16.07 -20.23 3.74
CA GLU A 144 -15.80 -21.58 4.20
C GLU A 144 -14.33 -21.77 4.56
N ARG A 145 -14.07 -22.36 5.73
CA ARG A 145 -12.73 -22.82 6.10
C ARG A 145 -12.51 -24.22 5.55
N LEU A 146 -11.68 -24.33 4.51
CA LEU A 146 -11.39 -25.58 3.79
C LEU A 146 -10.57 -26.56 4.65
N ALA A 147 -9.71 -26.02 5.49
CA ALA A 147 -8.91 -26.75 6.47
C ALA A 147 -8.40 -25.79 7.56
N ASP A 148 -8.07 -26.31 8.74
CA ASP A 148 -7.40 -25.52 9.78
C ASP A 148 -5.94 -25.20 9.40
N ASN A 149 -5.26 -26.14 8.72
CA ASN A 149 -3.90 -26.01 8.18
C ASN A 149 -3.93 -26.07 6.64
N ASP A 150 -3.08 -26.90 6.04
CA ASP A 150 -3.03 -27.10 4.59
C ASP A 150 -4.29 -27.83 4.08
N PRO A 151 -4.98 -27.29 3.07
CA PRO A 151 -6.14 -27.93 2.46
C PRO A 151 -5.69 -29.02 1.47
N SER A 152 -6.58 -29.98 1.17
CA SER A 152 -6.35 -30.88 0.05
C SER A 152 -6.48 -30.15 -1.28
N PHE A 153 -5.86 -30.69 -2.33
CA PHE A 153 -6.00 -30.17 -3.68
C PHE A 153 -7.47 -30.12 -4.12
N GLU A 154 -8.22 -31.19 -3.87
CA GLU A 154 -9.63 -31.35 -4.21
C GLU A 154 -10.52 -30.33 -3.50
N ALA A 155 -10.22 -30.01 -2.24
CA ALA A 155 -10.94 -28.98 -1.50
C ALA A 155 -10.79 -27.60 -2.16
N VAL A 156 -9.59 -27.29 -2.67
CA VAL A 156 -9.33 -26.03 -3.38
C VAL A 156 -9.97 -26.02 -4.76
N ILE A 157 -9.68 -27.02 -5.62
CA ILE A 157 -10.22 -27.04 -6.99
C ILE A 157 -11.74 -27.19 -7.03
N GLY A 158 -12.34 -27.81 -6.00
CA GLY A 158 -13.79 -27.92 -5.84
C GLY A 158 -14.49 -26.57 -5.74
N LYS A 159 -13.80 -25.51 -5.27
CA LYS A 159 -14.33 -24.14 -5.25
C LYS A 159 -14.28 -23.43 -6.60
N ARG A 160 -13.58 -24.01 -7.58
CA ARG A 160 -13.31 -23.42 -8.91
C ARG A 160 -12.77 -21.97 -8.79
N PRO A 161 -11.68 -21.73 -8.03
CA PRO A 161 -11.11 -20.41 -7.90
C PRO A 161 -10.41 -19.96 -9.19
N GLU A 162 -10.41 -18.65 -9.42
CA GLU A 162 -9.63 -18.00 -10.47
C GLU A 162 -8.29 -17.45 -9.93
N LEU A 163 -8.18 -17.34 -8.61
CA LEU A 163 -6.95 -16.97 -7.89
C LEU A 163 -6.79 -17.86 -6.66
N VAL A 164 -5.59 -18.41 -6.48
CA VAL A 164 -5.17 -19.01 -5.21
C VAL A 164 -4.01 -18.18 -4.66
N ALA A 165 -4.26 -17.42 -3.60
CA ALA A 165 -3.24 -16.62 -2.94
C ALA A 165 -2.65 -17.44 -1.79
N VAL A 166 -1.36 -17.76 -1.90
CA VAL A 166 -0.66 -18.65 -0.97
C VAL A 166 0.39 -17.86 -0.21
N GLN A 167 0.39 -17.99 1.11
CA GLN A 167 1.46 -17.57 1.98
C GLN A 167 2.51 -18.69 2.00
N LEU A 168 3.64 -18.48 1.30
CA LEU A 168 4.80 -19.36 1.41
C LEU A 168 5.55 -19.00 2.69
N GLU A 169 5.77 -19.99 3.55
CA GLU A 169 6.68 -19.89 4.69
C GLU A 169 7.90 -20.80 4.47
#